data_AF-A0A9D8GE15-F1
#
_entry.id   AF-A0A9D8GE15-F1
#
_cell.length_a   1.000
_cell.length_b   1.000
_cell.length_c   1.000
_cell.angle_alpha   90.00
_cell.angle_beta   90.00
_cell.angle_gamma   90.00
#
_symmetry.space_group_name_H-M   'P 1'
#
loop_
_entity.id
_entity.type
_entity.pdbx_description
1 polymer ?
#
loop_
_entity_poly.entity_id
_entity_poly.type
_entity_poly.pdbx_seq_one_letter_code
_entity_poly.pdbx_strand_id
1 'polypeptide(L)'
;MSHHLIVLTLALLLAVLVRARLMQIDLSFPWFVALAVLAFASTNPAFVNWLGGAFGILYPPLAVVFLVFFLLLGIIVSMAIMLSLLRERVLAMVKQDALLALSDQERRLALANTQGRSLADGPY
;
A
#
# COMPACT_ATOMS: atom_id res chain seq x y z
N MET A 1 -34.43 -17.70 6.90
CA MET A 1 -34.48 -16.23 6.76
C MET A 1 -33.22 -15.53 7.26
N SER A 2 -32.61 -15.94 8.38
CA SER A 2 -31.37 -15.37 8.94
C SER A 2 -30.11 -15.63 8.10
N HIS A 3 -30.02 -16.74 7.35
CA HIS A 3 -28.85 -17.04 6.50
C HIS A 3 -28.68 -16.06 5.34
N HIS A 4 -29.77 -15.56 4.76
CA HIS A 4 -29.70 -14.61 3.63
C HIS A 4 -29.14 -13.25 4.07
N LEU A 5 -29.43 -12.81 5.30
CA LEU A 5 -28.87 -11.58 5.85
C LEU A 5 -27.35 -11.70 6.07
N ILE A 6 -26.86 -12.85 6.54
CA ILE A 6 -25.41 -13.06 6.72
C ILE A 6 -24.70 -13.01 5.36
N VAL A 7 -25.24 -13.69 4.35
CA VAL A 7 -24.69 -13.68 2.97
C VAL A 7 -24.70 -12.26 2.40
N LEU A 8 -25.79 -11.52 2.60
CA LEU A 8 -25.95 -10.17 2.05
C LEU A 8 -25.05 -9.16 2.77
N THR A 9 -24.87 -9.29 4.09
CA THR A 9 -23.95 -8.46 4.88
C THR A 9 -22.50 -8.76 4.53
N LEU A 10 -22.15 -10.04 4.34
CA LEU A 10 -20.83 -10.46 3.90
C LEU A 10 -20.52 -9.94 2.50
N ALA A 11 -21.48 -10.06 1.57
CA ALA A 11 -21.35 -9.55 0.20
C ALA A 11 -21.19 -8.02 0.19
N LEU A 12 -21.94 -7.31 1.03
CA LEU A 12 -21.82 -5.86 1.19
C LEU A 12 -20.45 -5.47 1.77
N LEU A 13 -19.98 -6.18 2.79
CA LEU A 13 -18.66 -5.96 3.41
C LEU A 13 -17.54 -6.17 2.38
N LEU A 14 -17.64 -7.24 1.57
CA LEU A 14 -16.72 -7.53 0.48
C LEU A 14 -16.75 -6.43 -0.59
N ALA A 15 -17.94 -5.96 -0.97
CA ALA A 15 -18.10 -4.87 -1.94
C ALA A 15 -17.51 -3.55 -1.43
N VAL A 16 -17.65 -3.24 -0.14
CA VAL A 16 -17.06 -2.05 0.49
C VAL A 16 -15.54 -2.17 0.55
N LEU A 17 -15.00 -3.35 0.88
CA LEU A 17 -13.56 -3.63 0.84
C LEU A 17 -12.97 -3.48 -0.57
N VAL A 18 -13.66 -4.02 -1.58
CA VAL A 18 -13.28 -3.89 -3.00
C VAL A 18 -13.27 -2.43 -3.44
N ARG A 19 -14.21 -1.63 -2.94
CA ARG A 19 -14.35 -0.21 -3.31
C ARG A 19 -13.31 0.70 -2.66
N ALA A 20 -12.64 0.27 -1.59
CA ALA A 20 -11.62 1.06 -0.87
C ALA A 20 -10.26 1.21 -1.60
N ARG A 21 -10.22 0.95 -2.90
CA ARG A 21 -9.01 0.81 -3.73
C ARG A 21 -8.56 2.16 -4.33
N LEU A 22 -7.71 2.91 -3.63
CA LEU A 22 -6.98 4.05 -4.22
C LEU A 22 -5.46 3.90 -4.00
N MET A 23 -4.71 3.86 -5.11
CA MET A 23 -3.24 3.84 -5.28
C MET A 23 -2.47 2.52 -5.06
N GLN A 24 -2.48 1.65 -6.09
CA GLN A 24 -1.31 0.94 -6.67
C GLN A 24 -1.84 -0.14 -7.63
N ILE A 25 -1.94 0.20 -8.92
CA ILE A 25 -2.61 -0.59 -9.97
C ILE A 25 -1.92 -1.93 -10.25
N ASP A 26 -0.62 -2.04 -10.00
CA ASP A 26 0.16 -3.24 -10.40
C ASP A 26 0.14 -4.37 -9.37
N LEU A 27 0.00 -4.08 -8.07
CA LEU A 27 0.07 -5.11 -7.02
C LEU A 27 -1.31 -5.57 -6.54
N SER A 28 -2.32 -4.71 -6.66
CA SER A 28 -3.66 -4.97 -6.14
C SER A 28 -4.50 -5.88 -7.05
N PHE A 29 -4.07 -6.15 -8.28
CA PHE A 29 -4.79 -6.99 -9.25
C PHE A 29 -4.84 -8.48 -8.84
N PRO A 30 -3.70 -9.17 -8.55
CA PRO A 30 -3.75 -10.56 -8.10
C PRO A 30 -4.49 -10.73 -6.77
N TRP A 31 -4.38 -9.75 -5.85
CA TRP A 31 -5.14 -9.76 -4.59
C TRP A 31 -6.64 -9.60 -4.79
N PHE A 32 -7.06 -8.76 -5.74
CA PHE A 32 -8.47 -8.62 -6.11
C PHE A 32 -9.03 -9.91 -6.71
N VAL A 33 -8.26 -10.57 -7.60
CA VAL A 33 -8.65 -11.86 -8.17
C VAL A 33 -8.76 -12.92 -7.07
N ALA A 34 -7.82 -12.98 -6.13
CA ALA A 34 -7.88 -13.90 -5.00
C ALA A 34 -9.14 -13.67 -4.15
N LEU A 35 -9.48 -12.42 -3.83
CA LEU A 35 -10.70 -12.08 -3.10
C LEU A 35 -11.97 -12.44 -3.88
N ALA A 36 -12.01 -12.18 -5.19
CA ALA A 36 -13.16 -12.50 -6.03
C ALA A 36 -13.38 -14.01 -6.13
N VAL A 37 -12.31 -14.78 -6.36
CA VAL A 37 -12.36 -16.25 -6.39
C VAL A 37 -12.79 -16.80 -5.02
N LEU A 38 -12.27 -16.23 -3.95
CA LEU A 38 -12.60 -16.64 -2.59
C LEU A 38 -14.06 -16.31 -2.22
N ALA A 39 -14.57 -15.14 -2.63
CA ALA A 39 -15.97 -14.78 -2.46
C ALA A 39 -16.89 -15.74 -3.22
N PHE A 40 -16.50 -16.11 -4.45
CA PHE A 40 -17.23 -17.10 -5.23
C PHE A 40 -17.19 -18.48 -4.58
N ALA A 41 -16.02 -18.91 -4.10
CA ALA A 41 -15.83 -20.15 -3.36
C ALA A 41 -16.65 -20.17 -2.05
N SER A 42 -16.77 -19.03 -1.36
CA SER A 42 -17.60 -18.89 -0.15
C SER A 42 -19.09 -19.05 -0.41
N THR A 43 -19.55 -18.92 -1.65
CA THR A 43 -20.95 -19.17 -2.01
C THR A 43 -21.26 -20.68 -2.04
N ASN A 44 -20.23 -21.53 -2.15
CA ASN A 44 -20.39 -22.97 -2.14
C ASN A 44 -20.39 -23.53 -0.70
N PRO A 45 -21.50 -24.09 -0.20
CA PRO A 45 -21.59 -24.60 1.18
C PRO A 45 -20.65 -25.78 1.44
N ALA A 46 -20.27 -26.55 0.41
CA ALA A 46 -19.29 -27.63 0.55
C ALA A 46 -17.88 -27.08 0.87
N PHE A 47 -17.49 -25.96 0.24
CA PHE A 47 -16.22 -25.30 0.51
C PHE A 47 -16.19 -24.72 1.92
N VAL A 48 -17.28 -24.06 2.34
CA VAL A 48 -17.39 -23.47 3.68
C VAL A 48 -17.35 -24.54 4.78
N ASN A 49 -18.03 -25.69 4.58
CA ASN A 49 -17.98 -26.80 5.53
C ASN A 49 -16.60 -27.47 5.58
N TRP A 50 -15.93 -27.63 4.43
CA TRP A 50 -14.57 -28.15 4.37
C TRP A 50 -13.59 -27.22 5.11
N LEU A 51 -13.70 -25.92 4.88
CA LEU A 51 -12.87 -24.91 5.54
C LEU A 51 -13.14 -24.85 7.05
N GLY A 52 -14.40 -24.90 7.46
CA GLY A 52 -14.78 -24.98 8.88
C GLY A 52 -14.22 -26.24 9.57
N GLY A 53 -14.20 -27.38 8.86
CA GLY A 53 -13.57 -28.61 9.32
C GLY A 53 -12.05 -28.49 9.47
N ALA A 54 -11.37 -27.85 8.52
CA ALA A 54 -9.93 -27.65 8.57
C ALA A 54 -9.48 -26.74 9.75
N PHE A 55 -10.30 -25.74 10.10
CA PHE A 55 -10.04 -24.84 11.22
C PHE A 55 -10.60 -25.32 12.56
N GLY A 56 -11.37 -26.42 12.59
CA GLY A 56 -12.02 -26.92 13.81
C GLY A 56 -13.12 -26.00 14.36
N ILE A 57 -13.69 -25.13 13.52
CA ILE A 57 -14.66 -24.11 13.92
C ILE A 57 -16.08 -24.67 13.74
N LEU A 58 -16.83 -24.76 14.85
CA LEU A 58 -18.20 -25.29 14.89
C LEU A 58 -19.22 -24.46 14.07
N TYR A 59 -18.89 -23.20 13.75
CA TYR A 59 -19.73 -22.27 12.98
C TYR A 59 -19.12 -21.96 11.61
N PRO A 60 -19.61 -22.60 10.53
CA PRO A 60 -19.09 -22.42 9.17
C PRO A 60 -19.02 -20.95 8.67
N PRO A 61 -19.98 -20.06 8.99
CA PRO A 61 -19.89 -18.65 8.58
C PRO A 61 -18.74 -17.88 9.24
N LEU A 62 -18.37 -18.26 10.47
CA LEU A 62 -17.32 -17.56 11.22
C LEU A 62 -15.93 -17.80 10.62
N ALA A 63 -15.71 -19.01 10.07
CA ALA A 63 -14.46 -19.37 9.41
C ALA A 63 -14.19 -18.49 8.17
N VAL A 64 -15.23 -18.19 7.40
CA VAL A 64 -15.12 -17.30 6.23
C VAL A 64 -14.76 -15.88 6.66
N VAL A 65 -15.41 -15.35 7.70
CA VAL A 65 -15.12 -14.01 8.21
C VAL A 65 -13.67 -13.91 8.70
N PHE A 66 -13.19 -14.91 9.44
CA PHE A 66 -11.80 -14.96 9.89
C PHE A 66 -10.82 -14.99 8.72
N LEU A 67 -11.10 -15.80 7.70
CA LEU A 67 -10.24 -15.91 6.54
C LEU A 67 -10.21 -14.60 5.73
N VAL A 68 -11.35 -13.92 5.58
CA VAL A 68 -11.41 -12.57 4.98
C VAL A 68 -10.60 -11.57 5.82
N PHE A 69 -10.71 -11.61 7.15
CA PHE A 69 -9.93 -10.76 8.04
C PHE A 69 -8.43 -11.01 7.90
N PHE A 70 -8.01 -12.27 7.84
CA PHE A 70 -6.62 -12.65 7.67
C PHE A 70 -6.07 -12.17 6.33
N LEU A 71 -6.87 -12.31 5.27
CA LEU A 71 -6.51 -11.85 3.93
C LEU A 71 -6.43 -10.32 3.87
N LEU A 72 -7.38 -9.62 4.51
CA LEU A 72 -7.38 -8.17 4.63
C LEU A 72 -6.13 -7.68 5.39
N LEU A 73 -5.78 -8.36 6.48
CA LEU A 73 -4.60 -8.03 7.25
C LEU A 73 -3.34 -8.25 6.42
N GLY A 74 -3.26 -9.35 5.66
CA GLY A 74 -2.19 -9.60 4.70
C GLY A 74 -2.06 -8.50 3.65
N ILE A 75 -3.19 -8.01 3.11
CA ILE A 75 -3.21 -6.88 2.18
C ILE A 75 -2.65 -5.62 2.85
N ILE A 76 -3.13 -5.26 4.04
CA ILE A 76 -2.68 -4.06 4.77
C ILE A 76 -1.17 -4.13 5.03
N VAL A 77 -0.67 -5.26 5.52
CA VAL A 77 0.76 -5.47 5.78
C VAL A 77 1.57 -5.40 4.49
N SER A 78 1.12 -6.06 3.42
CA SER A 78 1.82 -6.00 2.12
C SER A 78 1.90 -4.58 1.57
N MET A 79 0.82 -3.80 1.72
CA MET A 79 0.76 -2.41 1.30
C MET A 79 1.67 -1.53 2.16
N ALA A 80 1.73 -1.77 3.47
CA ALA A 80 2.63 -1.06 4.38
C ALA A 80 4.11 -1.31 4.06
N ILE A 81 4.48 -2.54 3.70
CA ILE A 81 5.84 -2.90 3.27
C ILE A 81 6.17 -2.19 1.95
N MET A 82 5.29 -2.26 0.96
CA MET A 82 5.52 -1.63 -0.35
C MET A 82 5.62 -0.11 -0.24
N LEU A 83 4.80 0.51 0.60
CA LEU A 83 4.85 1.94 0.86
C LEU A 83 6.17 2.35 1.53
N SER A 84 6.69 1.51 2.44
CA SER A 84 7.99 1.72 3.08
C SER A 84 9.12 1.73 2.05
N LEU A 85 9.14 0.74 1.13
CA LEU A 85 10.13 0.67 0.06
C LEU A 85 10.03 1.86 -0.91
N LEU A 86 8.81 2.32 -1.21
CA LEU A 86 8.61 3.45 -2.09
C LEU A 86 9.08 4.77 -1.45
N ARG A 87 8.81 4.95 -0.15
CA ARG A 87 9.29 6.12 0.62
C ARG A 87 10.80 6.19 0.64
N GLU A 88 11.49 5.07 0.81
CA GLU A 88 12.96 5.04 0.79
C GLU A 88 13.52 5.52 -0.55
N ARG A 89 12.92 5.11 -1.68
CA ARG A 89 13.34 5.56 -3.01
C ARG A 89 13.11 7.06 -3.22
N VAL A 90 11.95 7.56 -2.80
CA VAL A 90 11.63 8.99 -2.89
C VAL A 90 12.61 9.80 -2.04
N LEU A 91 12.91 9.34 -0.82
CA LEU A 91 13.86 10.01 0.06
C LEU A 91 15.28 10.01 -0.51
N ALA A 92 15.70 8.93 -1.17
CA ALA A 92 17.00 8.86 -1.84
C ALA A 92 17.10 9.87 -2.99
N MET A 93 16.05 9.99 -3.82
CA MET A 93 16.00 10.98 -4.90
C MET A 93 16.03 12.41 -4.36
N VAL A 94 15.22 12.72 -3.34
CA VAL A 94 15.19 14.06 -2.73
C VAL A 94 16.55 14.43 -2.12
N LYS A 95 17.26 13.47 -1.51
CA LYS A 95 18.62 13.69 -1.02
C LYS A 95 19.61 14.03 -2.13
N GLN A 96 19.52 13.37 -3.28
CA GLN A 96 20.38 13.68 -4.42
C GLN A 96 20.11 15.09 -4.95
N ASP A 97 18.85 15.50 -5.01
CA ASP A 97 18.45 16.84 -5.46
C ASP A 97 18.94 17.92 -4.49
N ALA A 98 18.84 17.68 -3.18
CA ALA A 98 19.35 18.59 -2.15
C ALA A 98 20.87 18.77 -2.23
N LEU A 99 21.63 17.70 -2.50
CA LEU A 99 23.08 17.77 -2.68
C LEU A 99 23.47 18.57 -3.92
N LEU A 100 22.75 18.38 -5.02
CA LEU A 100 22.95 19.17 -6.24
C LEU A 100 22.67 20.65 -6.00
N ALA A 101 21.56 20.97 -5.33
CA ALA A 101 21.20 22.34 -5.00
C ALA A 101 22.26 23.04 -4.12
N LEU A 102 22.81 22.33 -3.12
CA LEU A 102 23.89 22.85 -2.28
C LEU A 102 25.16 23.13 -3.10
N SER A 103 25.53 22.23 -4.01
CA SER A 103 26.72 22.41 -4.86
C SER A 103 26.60 23.61 -5.80
N ASP A 104 25.40 23.90 -6.32
CA ASP A 104 25.16 25.09 -7.15
C ASP A 104 25.29 26.38 -6.31
N GLN A 105 24.79 26.34 -5.08
CA GLN A 105 24.87 27.48 -4.15
C GLN A 105 26.33 27.80 -3.77
N GLU A 106 27.17 26.80 -3.51
CA GLU A 106 28.60 27.00 -3.23
C GLU A 106 29.35 27.63 -4.41
N ARG A 107 29.05 27.20 -5.65
CA ARG A 107 29.65 27.79 -6.86
C ARG A 107 29.28 29.26 -7.00
N ARG A 108 28.01 29.61 -6.79
CA ARG A 108 27.57 31.02 -6.85
C ARG A 108 28.26 31.87 -5.79
N LEU A 109 28.44 31.35 -4.58
CA LEU A 109 29.16 32.04 -3.51
C LEU A 109 30.65 32.23 -3.84
N ALA A 110 31.30 31.23 -4.43
CA ALA A 110 32.70 31.34 -4.85
C ALA A 110 32.91 32.40 -5.96
N LEU A 111 31.98 32.46 -6.91
CA LEU A 111 31.98 33.48 -7.96
C LEU A 111 31.73 34.89 -7.39
N ALA A 112 30.78 35.04 -6.46
CA ALA A 112 30.51 36.31 -5.81
C ALA A 112 31.73 36.80 -4.99
N ASN A 113 32.43 35.88 -4.30
CA ASN A 113 33.59 36.22 -3.49
C ASN A 113 34.81 36.63 -4.36
N THR A 114 35.04 35.94 -5.48
CA THR A 114 36.10 36.33 -6.43
C THR A 114 35.82 37.67 -7.11
N GLN A 115 34.56 37.94 -7.46
CA GLN A 115 34.16 39.23 -8.01
C GLN A 115 34.28 40.37 -6.98
N GLY A 116 33.90 40.13 -5.72
CA GLY A 116 34.09 41.10 -4.63
C GLY A 116 35.57 41.41 -4.37
N ARG A 117 36.45 40.40 -4.45
CA ARG A 117 37.91 40.57 -4.30
C ARG A 117 38.53 41.39 -5.42
N SER A 118 38.10 41.17 -6.67
CA SER A 118 38.55 41.94 -7.83
C SER A 118 38.16 43.43 -7.77
N LEU A 119 37.09 43.77 -7.05
CA LEU A 119 36.67 45.16 -6.83
C LEU A 119 37.45 45.83 -5.67
N ALA A 120 37.97 45.05 -4.73
CA ALA A 120 38.74 45.55 -3.59
C ALA A 120 40.23 45.79 -3.91
N ASP A 121 40.82 45.04 -4.84
CA ASP A 121 42.20 45.22 -5.35
C ASP A 121 42.28 46.13 -6.59
N GLY A 122 41.19 46.82 -6.94
CA GLY A 122 41.16 47.76 -8.05
C GLY A 122 42.11 48.95 -7.82
N PRO A 123 42.88 49.38 -8.83
CA PRO A 123 43.91 50.40 -8.68
C PRO A 123 43.28 51.78 -8.47
N TYR A 124 43.15 52.20 -7.21
CA TYR A 124 42.99 53.59 -6.82
C TYR A 124 44.11 53.98 -5.87
#